data_AF-A0A1V2G6R3-F1
#
_entry.id   AF-A0A1V2G6R3-F1
#
_cell.length_a   1.000
_cell.length_b   1.000
_cell.length_c   1.000
_cell.angle_alpha   90.00
_cell.angle_beta   90.00
_cell.angle_gamma   90.00
#
_symmetry.space_group_name_H-M   'P 1'
#
loop_
_entity.id
_entity.type
_entity.pdbx_description
1 polymer ?
#
loop_
_entity_poly.entity_id
_entity_poly.type
_entity_poly.pdbx_seq_one_letter_code
_entity_poly.pdbx_strand_id
1 'polypeptide(L)'
;FMGYDASASSNGMEVSVAAQNAQLTVNNVAIENSSNTISDALENITLNLNDVTTGNQTLTITQDTSKAQTAIKDWVNAYNSLIDTFSSLTKYTAVDAGADSQSSSNGALLGDSTLRTIQTQLKSMLSNTVSSSNYKTLAQIGITTDPSDGKLELDADKLTAALKKDASGVGALIVGDGKKTGITTTIGSNLTSWLSTTGIIKA
;
A
#
# COMPACT_ATOMS: atom_id res chain seq x y z
N PHE A 1 -51.08 -13.55 -26.80
CA PHE A 1 -50.83 -12.30 -26.05
C PHE A 1 -49.79 -12.61 -24.99
N MET A 2 -48.65 -11.91 -24.97
CA MET A 2 -47.57 -12.12 -23.99
C MET A 2 -47.36 -10.88 -23.09
N GLY A 3 -48.37 -10.02 -22.95
CA GLY A 3 -48.28 -8.82 -22.11
C GLY A 3 -48.53 -9.12 -20.64
N TYR A 4 -47.83 -8.40 -19.77
CA TYR A 4 -48.09 -8.33 -18.33
C TYR A 4 -48.09 -6.87 -17.86
N ASP A 5 -49.17 -6.46 -17.21
CA ASP A 5 -49.31 -5.20 -16.47
C ASP A 5 -50.06 -5.51 -15.17
N ALA A 6 -49.44 -5.21 -14.03
CA ALA A 6 -50.01 -5.50 -12.71
C ALA A 6 -51.36 -4.80 -12.47
N SER A 7 -51.67 -3.73 -13.21
CA SER A 7 -52.92 -2.97 -13.11
C SER A 7 -54.02 -3.44 -14.07
N ALA A 8 -53.72 -4.33 -15.01
CA ALA A 8 -54.67 -4.79 -16.03
C ALA A 8 -55.66 -5.84 -15.49
N SER A 9 -56.90 -5.81 -15.99
CA SER A 9 -57.96 -6.76 -15.61
C SER A 9 -57.77 -8.17 -16.18
N SER A 10 -56.94 -8.33 -17.21
CA SER A 10 -56.59 -9.63 -17.81
C SER A 10 -55.17 -9.56 -18.39
N ASN A 11 -54.33 -10.54 -18.08
CA ASN A 11 -52.94 -10.63 -18.52
C ASN A 11 -52.69 -11.92 -19.32
N GLY A 12 -51.75 -11.86 -20.25
CA GLY A 12 -51.32 -13.03 -21.02
C GLY A 12 -50.21 -13.85 -20.36
N MET A 13 -49.52 -13.27 -19.36
CA MET A 13 -48.52 -13.94 -18.53
C MET A 13 -48.96 -13.98 -17.05
N GLU A 14 -48.38 -14.91 -16.30
CA GLU A 14 -48.59 -15.09 -14.86
C GLU A 14 -47.27 -14.84 -14.10
N VAL A 15 -47.35 -14.29 -12.88
CA VAL A 15 -46.17 -14.06 -12.03
C VAL A 15 -45.80 -15.35 -11.30
N SER A 16 -44.79 -16.08 -11.79
CA SER A 16 -44.31 -17.30 -11.13
C SER A 16 -43.50 -17.01 -9.86
N VAL A 17 -42.72 -15.93 -9.86
CA VAL A 17 -41.93 -15.47 -8.71
C VAL A 17 -42.11 -13.97 -8.61
N ALA A 18 -42.63 -13.49 -7.48
CA ALA A 18 -42.78 -12.07 -7.24
C ALA A 18 -41.40 -11.43 -7.07
N ALA A 19 -41.19 -10.28 -7.73
CA ALA A 19 -40.04 -9.45 -7.41
C ALA A 19 -40.17 -8.98 -5.96
N GLN A 20 -39.10 -9.14 -5.20
CA GLN A 20 -39.03 -8.71 -3.80
C GLN A 20 -37.69 -8.05 -3.53
N ASN A 21 -37.71 -6.96 -2.78
CA ASN A 21 -36.49 -6.35 -2.26
C ASN A 21 -35.98 -7.17 -1.06
N ALA A 22 -34.67 -7.15 -0.83
CA ALA A 22 -34.08 -7.61 0.41
C ALA A 22 -34.55 -6.70 1.56
N GLN A 23 -34.98 -7.30 2.66
CA GLN A 23 -35.40 -6.61 3.87
C GLN A 23 -34.57 -7.12 5.04
N LEU A 24 -33.85 -6.23 5.70
CA LEU A 24 -32.97 -6.58 6.83
C LEU A 24 -32.96 -5.47 7.87
N THR A 25 -32.42 -5.80 9.04
CA THR A 25 -32.14 -4.81 10.09
C THR A 25 -30.69 -4.88 10.50
N VAL A 26 -30.00 -3.74 10.53
CA VAL A 26 -28.63 -3.62 11.04
C VAL A 26 -28.66 -2.68 12.24
N ASN A 27 -28.21 -3.14 13.41
CA ASN A 27 -28.28 -2.38 14.66
C ASN A 27 -29.68 -1.79 14.93
N ASN A 28 -30.73 -2.58 14.68
CA ASN A 28 -32.14 -2.22 14.81
C ASN A 28 -32.64 -1.12 13.84
N VAL A 29 -31.87 -0.78 12.80
CA VAL A 29 -32.30 0.12 11.72
C VAL A 29 -32.74 -0.73 10.53
N ALA A 30 -33.99 -0.53 10.07
CA ALA A 30 -34.53 -1.21 8.90
C ALA A 30 -33.87 -0.70 7.61
N ILE A 31 -33.46 -1.64 6.76
CA ILE A 31 -32.87 -1.39 5.44
C ILE A 31 -33.64 -2.22 4.42
N GLU A 32 -33.99 -1.58 3.30
CA GLU A 32 -34.55 -2.23 2.13
C GLU A 32 -33.58 -2.03 0.96
N ASN A 33 -33.31 -3.09 0.19
CA ASN A 33 -32.38 -3.01 -0.93
C ASN A 33 -32.85 -3.90 -2.10
N SER A 34 -32.60 -3.46 -3.34
CA SER A 34 -32.97 -4.23 -4.54
C SER A 34 -32.08 -5.44 -4.81
N SER A 35 -30.93 -5.56 -4.11
CA SER A 35 -29.94 -6.60 -4.32
C SER A 35 -29.62 -7.36 -3.03
N ASN A 36 -29.27 -8.64 -3.15
CA ASN A 36 -28.69 -9.43 -2.05
C ASN A 36 -27.18 -9.16 -1.87
N THR A 37 -26.54 -8.45 -2.79
CA THR A 37 -25.19 -7.89 -2.65
C THR A 37 -25.35 -6.38 -2.42
N ILE A 38 -25.33 -5.98 -1.16
CA ILE A 38 -25.63 -4.62 -0.71
C ILE A 38 -24.31 -3.87 -0.48
N SER A 39 -24.08 -2.77 -1.19
CA SER A 39 -22.84 -1.97 -1.08
C SER A 39 -23.07 -0.46 -0.95
N ASP A 40 -24.32 -0.06 -0.91
CA ASP A 40 -24.81 1.33 -0.93
C ASP A 40 -25.56 1.72 0.36
N ALA A 41 -25.88 0.75 1.23
CA ALA A 41 -26.58 1.00 2.48
C ALA A 41 -25.66 1.15 3.71
N LEU A 42 -24.51 0.48 3.70
CA LEU A 42 -23.53 0.51 4.79
C LEU A 42 -22.22 1.10 4.26
N GLU A 43 -21.79 2.23 4.80
CA GLU A 43 -20.57 2.90 4.34
C GLU A 43 -19.34 1.97 4.44
N ASN A 44 -18.60 1.86 3.35
CA ASN A 44 -17.37 1.05 3.24
C ASN A 44 -17.58 -0.47 3.47
N ILE A 45 -18.81 -0.97 3.38
CA ILE A 45 -19.13 -2.39 3.59
C ILE A 45 -19.94 -2.92 2.40
N THR A 46 -19.50 -4.06 1.87
CA THR A 46 -20.32 -4.89 0.99
C THR A 46 -20.88 -6.07 1.78
N LEU A 47 -22.19 -6.09 2.00
CA LEU A 47 -22.91 -7.15 2.70
C LEU A 47 -23.53 -8.11 1.68
N ASN A 48 -23.21 -9.40 1.80
CA ASN A 48 -23.79 -10.46 0.97
C ASN A 48 -24.81 -11.26 1.78
N LEU A 49 -26.06 -11.22 1.36
CA LEU A 49 -27.17 -11.98 1.94
C LEU A 49 -27.28 -13.32 1.23
N ASN A 50 -27.19 -14.40 1.99
CA ASN A 50 -27.25 -15.76 1.46
C ASN A 50 -28.58 -16.44 1.74
N ASP A 51 -29.15 -16.20 2.92
CA ASP A 51 -30.42 -16.76 3.35
C ASP A 51 -31.02 -15.94 4.50
N VAL A 52 -32.27 -16.23 4.85
CA VAL A 52 -32.96 -15.66 6.01
C VAL A 52 -32.29 -16.16 7.29
N THR A 53 -31.94 -15.24 8.18
CA THR A 53 -31.32 -15.58 9.47
C THR A 53 -32.35 -16.06 10.49
N THR A 54 -31.95 -16.96 11.39
CA THR A 54 -32.74 -17.36 12.57
C THR A 54 -32.02 -16.95 13.86
N GLY A 55 -32.78 -16.48 14.85
CA GLY A 55 -32.22 -16.00 16.11
C GLY A 55 -31.36 -14.74 15.97
N ASN A 56 -30.48 -14.51 16.94
CA ASN A 56 -29.57 -13.37 16.95
C ASN A 56 -28.27 -13.70 16.20
N GLN A 57 -27.90 -12.88 15.21
CA GLN A 57 -26.69 -13.02 14.41
C GLN A 57 -25.84 -11.76 14.50
N THR A 58 -24.52 -11.89 14.33
CA THR A 58 -23.58 -10.77 14.44
C THR A 58 -22.61 -10.73 13.27
N LEU A 59 -22.39 -9.54 12.73
CA LEU A 59 -21.27 -9.22 11.85
C LEU A 59 -20.24 -8.43 12.66
N THR A 60 -19.02 -8.92 12.73
CA THR A 60 -17.93 -8.27 13.47
C THR A 60 -16.91 -7.71 12.49
N ILE A 61 -16.64 -6.40 12.57
CA ILE A 61 -15.59 -5.73 11.82
C ILE A 61 -14.46 -5.41 12.79
N THR A 62 -13.27 -5.90 12.49
CA THR A 62 -12.07 -5.67 13.30
C THR A 62 -10.99 -4.99 12.49
N GLN A 63 -10.12 -4.25 13.17
CA GLN A 63 -8.92 -3.70 12.55
C GLN A 63 -8.01 -4.85 12.11
N ASP A 64 -7.63 -4.86 10.83
CA ASP A 64 -6.64 -5.77 10.27
C ASP A 64 -5.39 -4.99 9.83
N THR A 65 -4.30 -5.15 10.59
CA THR A 65 -3.02 -4.51 10.30
C THR A 65 -2.09 -5.39 9.45
N SER A 66 -2.47 -6.64 9.17
CA SER A 66 -1.60 -7.62 8.52
C SER A 66 -1.20 -7.19 7.11
N LYS A 67 -2.14 -6.64 6.33
CA LYS A 67 -1.89 -6.13 4.97
C LYS A 67 -0.87 -4.99 4.98
N ALA A 68 -1.00 -4.06 5.94
CA ALA A 68 -0.08 -2.94 6.08
C ALA A 68 1.33 -3.42 6.51
N GLN A 69 1.40 -4.38 7.43
CA GLN A 69 2.68 -4.98 7.85
C GLN A 69 3.41 -5.66 6.70
N THR A 70 2.69 -6.47 5.91
CA THR A 70 3.25 -7.14 4.74
C THR A 70 3.75 -6.13 3.72
N ALA A 71 2.94 -5.12 3.37
CA ALA A 71 3.33 -4.09 2.41
C ALA A 71 4.59 -3.32 2.86
N ILE A 72 4.69 -2.97 4.15
CA ILE A 72 5.86 -2.29 4.70
C ILE A 72 7.08 -3.19 4.68
N LYS A 73 6.94 -4.47 5.04
CA LYS A 73 8.03 -5.46 4.98
C LYS A 73 8.55 -5.64 3.55
N ASP A 74 7.65 -5.79 2.58
CA ASP A 74 8.01 -5.95 1.19
C ASP A 74 8.72 -4.71 0.63
N TRP A 75 8.27 -3.52 1.04
CA TRP A 75 8.94 -2.27 0.70
C TRP A 75 10.35 -2.16 1.29
N VAL A 76 10.53 -2.52 2.57
CA VAL A 76 11.86 -2.58 3.22
C VAL A 76 12.78 -3.56 2.48
N ASN A 77 12.29 -4.74 2.14
CA ASN A 77 13.07 -5.75 1.40
C ASN A 77 13.46 -5.28 0.00
N ALA A 78 12.54 -4.64 -0.73
CA ALA A 78 12.79 -4.10 -2.06
C ALA A 78 13.83 -2.97 -2.01
N TYR A 79 13.74 -2.07 -1.03
CA TYR A 79 14.76 -1.04 -0.82
C TYR A 79 16.13 -1.66 -0.49
N ASN A 80 16.20 -2.65 0.40
CA ASN A 80 17.47 -3.31 0.74
C ASN A 80 18.08 -4.02 -0.48
N SER A 81 17.26 -4.66 -1.31
CA SER A 81 17.70 -5.27 -2.57
C SER A 81 18.24 -4.23 -3.56
N LEU A 82 17.68 -3.02 -3.57
CA LEU A 82 18.22 -1.90 -4.34
C LEU A 82 19.58 -1.45 -3.81
N ILE A 83 19.76 -1.36 -2.49
CA ILE A 83 21.06 -1.04 -1.88
C ILE A 83 22.12 -2.10 -2.21
N ASP A 84 21.74 -3.39 -2.21
CA ASP A 84 22.63 -4.48 -2.65
C ASP A 84 23.02 -4.32 -4.12
N THR A 85 22.07 -3.94 -4.96
CA THR A 85 22.32 -3.67 -6.38
C THR A 85 23.28 -2.51 -6.58
N PHE A 86 23.12 -1.40 -5.85
CA PHE A 86 24.07 -0.28 -5.87
C PHE A 86 25.45 -0.73 -5.41
N SER A 87 25.54 -1.44 -4.29
CA SER A 87 26.81 -1.93 -3.75
C SER A 87 27.56 -2.81 -4.74
N SER A 88 26.85 -3.68 -5.47
CA SER A 88 27.40 -4.50 -6.55
C SER A 88 27.91 -3.65 -7.72
N LEU A 89 27.10 -2.70 -8.19
CA LEU A 89 27.41 -1.86 -9.35
C LEU A 89 28.53 -0.83 -9.08
N THR A 90 28.74 -0.44 -7.82
CA THR A 90 29.76 0.54 -7.43
C THR A 90 30.91 -0.07 -6.63
N LYS A 91 31.04 -1.41 -6.59
CA LYS A 91 32.09 -2.07 -5.84
C LYS A 91 33.48 -1.62 -6.31
N TYR A 92 34.36 -1.30 -5.37
CA TYR A 92 35.78 -1.10 -5.62
C TYR A 92 36.60 -2.21 -4.95
N THR A 93 37.57 -2.74 -5.69
CA THR A 93 38.57 -3.69 -5.21
C THR A 93 39.93 -3.03 -5.34
N ALA A 94 40.59 -2.81 -4.20
CA ALA A 94 41.92 -2.22 -4.16
C ALA A 94 42.92 -3.07 -4.97
N VAL A 95 43.78 -2.40 -5.72
CA VAL A 95 44.91 -3.00 -6.42
C VAL A 95 46.21 -2.63 -5.70
N ASP A 96 47.25 -3.43 -5.88
CA ASP A 96 48.55 -3.19 -5.28
C ASP A 96 49.13 -1.82 -5.72
N ALA A 97 49.90 -1.20 -4.83
CA ALA A 97 50.53 0.09 -5.11
C ALA A 97 51.48 -0.04 -6.32
N GLY A 98 51.21 0.72 -7.38
CA GLY A 98 51.97 0.68 -8.64
C GLY A 98 51.38 -0.24 -9.71
N ALA A 99 50.21 -0.81 -9.51
CA ALA A 99 49.51 -1.56 -10.54
C ALA A 99 49.04 -0.63 -11.69
N ASP A 100 49.36 -0.99 -12.93
CA ASP A 100 49.02 -0.22 -14.13
C ASP A 100 47.54 -0.33 -14.55
N SER A 101 46.77 -1.20 -13.90
CA SER A 101 45.36 -1.45 -14.23
C SER A 101 44.50 -1.64 -12.99
N GLN A 102 43.24 -1.26 -13.11
CA GLN A 102 42.20 -1.45 -12.09
C GLN A 102 41.75 -2.92 -12.03
N SER A 103 41.18 -3.33 -10.90
CA SER A 103 40.64 -4.69 -10.75
C SER A 103 39.45 -4.92 -11.69
N SER A 104 39.46 -6.05 -12.40
CA SER A 104 38.32 -6.52 -13.22
C SER A 104 37.09 -6.89 -12.39
N SER A 105 37.24 -6.97 -11.05
CA SER A 105 36.15 -7.21 -10.10
C SER A 105 35.44 -5.93 -9.63
N ASN A 106 35.82 -4.76 -10.17
CA ASN A 106 35.12 -3.50 -9.91
C ASN A 106 33.73 -3.51 -10.53
N GLY A 107 32.78 -2.88 -9.85
CA GLY A 107 31.45 -2.66 -10.40
C GLY A 107 31.49 -1.73 -11.61
N ALA A 108 30.65 -2.00 -12.60
CA ALA A 108 30.66 -1.30 -13.89
C ALA A 108 30.32 0.20 -13.78
N LEU A 109 29.67 0.62 -12.69
CA LEU A 109 29.24 1.99 -12.44
C LEU A 109 30.01 2.63 -11.27
N LEU A 110 31.18 2.09 -10.93
CA LEU A 110 32.06 2.71 -9.94
C LEU A 110 32.37 4.16 -10.35
N GLY A 111 32.01 5.10 -9.49
CA GLY A 111 32.22 6.53 -9.74
C GLY A 111 31.11 7.21 -10.55
N ASP A 112 30.09 6.48 -11.00
CA ASP A 112 28.97 7.05 -11.76
C ASP A 112 28.19 8.08 -10.94
N SER A 113 28.03 9.27 -11.52
CA SER A 113 27.39 10.41 -10.86
C SER A 113 25.87 10.26 -10.78
N THR A 114 25.24 9.55 -11.72
CA THR A 114 23.80 9.34 -11.78
C THR A 114 23.35 8.42 -10.65
N LEU A 115 24.03 7.29 -10.50
CA LEU A 115 23.77 6.32 -9.43
C LEU A 115 23.99 6.95 -8.06
N ARG A 116 25.09 7.70 -7.87
CA ARG A 116 25.35 8.44 -6.62
C ARG A 116 24.24 9.46 -6.30
N THR A 117 23.73 10.14 -7.32
CA THR A 117 22.63 11.10 -7.16
C THR A 117 21.36 10.40 -6.65
N ILE A 118 20.97 9.30 -7.27
CA ILE A 118 19.79 8.51 -6.88
C ILE A 118 19.94 8.00 -5.43
N GLN A 119 21.08 7.39 -5.11
CA GLN A 119 21.35 6.85 -3.77
C GLN A 119 21.26 7.95 -2.69
N THR A 120 21.85 9.12 -2.96
CA THR A 120 21.83 10.26 -2.04
C THR A 120 20.42 10.82 -1.87
N GLN A 121 19.66 10.93 -2.97
CA GLN A 121 18.28 11.41 -2.95
C GLN A 121 17.35 10.48 -2.17
N LEU A 122 17.45 9.16 -2.37
CA LEU A 122 16.70 8.17 -1.60
C LEU A 122 17.01 8.24 -0.10
N LYS A 123 18.30 8.27 0.26
CA LYS A 123 18.72 8.39 1.66
C LYS A 123 18.20 9.66 2.32
N SER A 124 18.22 10.78 1.58
CA SER A 124 17.67 12.06 2.04
C SER A 124 16.15 11.98 2.28
N MET A 125 15.39 11.37 1.38
CA MET A 125 13.92 11.22 1.53
C MET A 125 13.55 10.37 2.76
N LEU A 126 14.34 9.32 3.04
CA LEU A 126 14.12 8.45 4.20
C LEU A 126 14.52 9.10 5.53
N SER A 127 15.47 10.05 5.48
CA SER A 127 15.94 10.77 6.68
C SER A 127 15.09 12.01 6.99
N ASN A 128 14.59 12.69 5.94
CA ASN A 128 13.87 13.97 6.04
C ASN A 128 12.35 13.77 5.87
N THR A 129 11.78 12.92 6.70
CA THR A 129 10.36 12.57 6.62
C THR A 129 9.48 13.66 7.23
N VAL A 130 8.38 14.00 6.55
CA VAL A 130 7.38 14.96 7.03
C VAL A 130 6.04 14.24 7.12
N SER A 131 5.41 14.36 8.29
CA SER A 131 4.10 13.77 8.58
C SER A 131 3.25 14.73 9.38
N SER A 132 1.95 14.72 9.09
CA SER A 132 0.93 15.45 9.87
C SER A 132 0.58 14.75 11.19
N SER A 133 0.88 13.45 11.34
CA SER A 133 0.56 12.67 12.54
C SER A 133 1.64 12.77 13.63
N ASN A 134 1.44 12.09 14.76
CA ASN A 134 2.47 12.00 15.82
C ASN A 134 3.71 11.18 15.40
N TYR A 135 3.59 10.35 14.35
CA TYR A 135 4.70 9.64 13.75
C TYR A 135 5.39 10.53 12.73
N LYS A 136 6.54 11.08 13.11
CA LYS A 136 7.39 11.97 12.31
C LYS A 136 8.53 11.24 11.61
N THR A 137 8.96 10.07 12.10
CA THR A 137 10.09 9.31 11.55
C THR A 137 9.81 7.82 11.41
N LEU A 138 10.52 7.16 10.48
CA LEU A 138 10.50 5.71 10.29
C LEU A 138 10.88 4.96 11.58
N ALA A 139 11.82 5.48 12.36
CA ALA A 139 12.25 4.87 13.61
C ALA A 139 11.12 4.77 14.64
N GLN A 140 10.19 5.73 14.68
CA GLN A 140 9.04 5.70 15.59
C GLN A 140 8.03 4.60 15.27
N ILE A 141 8.06 4.07 14.05
CA ILE A 141 7.23 2.94 13.61
C ILE A 141 8.02 1.63 13.49
N GLY A 142 9.25 1.60 14.03
CA GLY A 142 10.08 0.38 14.05
C GLY A 142 10.96 0.17 12.82
N ILE A 143 11.20 1.19 12.01
CA ILE A 143 12.11 1.08 10.85
C ILE A 143 13.34 1.96 11.08
N THR A 144 14.49 1.34 11.28
CA THR A 144 15.79 2.04 11.44
C THR A 144 16.61 1.96 10.16
N THR A 145 17.61 2.83 10.05
CA THR A 145 18.56 2.84 8.94
C THR A 145 19.94 2.52 9.48
N ASP A 146 20.59 1.49 8.93
CA ASP A 146 21.98 1.19 9.24
C ASP A 146 22.86 2.37 8.75
N PRO A 147 23.68 2.97 9.62
CA PRO A 147 24.48 4.13 9.25
C PRO A 147 25.64 3.81 8.29
N SER A 148 26.06 2.55 8.19
CA SER A 148 27.20 2.09 7.40
C SER A 148 26.86 1.89 5.92
N ASP A 149 25.75 1.22 5.62
CA ASP A 149 25.34 0.89 4.26
C ASP A 149 24.03 1.57 3.82
N GLY A 150 23.27 2.14 4.76
CA GLY A 150 22.00 2.79 4.50
C GLY A 150 20.82 1.84 4.31
N LYS A 151 20.96 0.54 4.62
CA LYS A 151 19.87 -0.42 4.61
C LYS A 151 18.85 -0.14 5.71
N LEU A 152 17.62 -0.58 5.48
CA LEU A 152 16.54 -0.48 6.45
C LEU A 152 16.43 -1.77 7.27
N GLU A 153 16.26 -1.62 8.57
CA GLU A 153 15.98 -2.71 9.50
C GLU A 153 14.57 -2.55 10.05
N LEU A 154 13.78 -3.63 10.01
CA LEU A 154 12.39 -3.63 10.47
C LEU A 154 12.24 -4.41 11.77
N ASP A 155 11.85 -3.70 12.82
CA ASP A 155 11.33 -4.24 14.08
C ASP A 155 9.82 -4.48 13.93
N ALA A 156 9.46 -5.73 13.63
CA ALA A 156 8.08 -6.13 13.37
C ALA A 156 7.16 -5.92 14.59
N ASP A 157 7.68 -6.05 15.80
CA ASP A 157 6.90 -5.88 17.03
C ASP A 157 6.58 -4.40 17.27
N LYS A 158 7.56 -3.50 17.07
CA LYS A 158 7.33 -2.05 17.13
C LYS A 158 6.37 -1.58 16.04
N LEU A 159 6.50 -2.12 14.82
CA LEU A 159 5.56 -1.80 13.74
C LEU A 159 4.14 -2.26 14.10
N THR A 160 4.00 -3.47 14.63
CA THR A 160 2.71 -3.99 15.12
C THR A 160 2.11 -3.10 16.20
N ALA A 161 2.92 -2.70 17.18
CA ALA A 161 2.49 -1.83 18.25
C ALA A 161 2.05 -0.44 17.73
N ALA A 162 2.79 0.13 16.77
CA ALA A 162 2.46 1.40 16.16
C ALA A 162 1.14 1.34 15.36
N LEU A 163 0.94 0.29 14.55
CA LEU A 163 -0.29 0.10 13.77
C LEU A 163 -1.51 -0.15 14.67
N LYS A 164 -1.36 -0.94 15.73
CA LYS A 164 -2.44 -1.14 16.72
C LYS A 164 -2.80 0.15 17.47
N LYS A 165 -1.81 1.00 17.73
CA LYS A 165 -2.00 2.26 18.45
C LYS A 165 -2.67 3.31 17.58
N ASP A 166 -2.19 3.51 16.35
CA ASP A 166 -2.69 4.53 15.42
C ASP A 166 -2.27 4.20 13.98
N ALA A 167 -2.99 3.26 13.35
CA ALA A 167 -2.76 2.86 11.96
C ALA A 167 -2.91 4.03 10.98
N SER A 168 -3.85 4.94 11.21
CA SER A 168 -4.04 6.14 10.38
C SER A 168 -2.83 7.07 10.47
N GLY A 169 -2.24 7.24 11.65
CA GLY A 169 -1.02 8.01 11.85
C GLY A 169 0.20 7.40 11.19
N VAL A 170 0.34 6.06 11.21
CA VAL A 170 1.37 5.36 10.42
C VAL A 170 1.14 5.58 8.93
N GLY A 171 -0.12 5.48 8.47
CA GLY A 171 -0.52 5.79 7.09
C GLY A 171 -0.17 7.21 6.66
N ALA A 172 -0.35 8.21 7.54
CA ALA A 172 0.01 9.59 7.26
C ALA A 172 1.53 9.80 7.07
N LEU A 173 2.36 9.02 7.75
CA LEU A 173 3.82 9.05 7.55
C LEU A 173 4.21 8.36 6.24
N ILE A 174 3.71 7.15 6.01
CA ILE A 174 4.10 6.32 4.86
C ILE A 174 3.52 6.87 3.56
N VAL A 175 2.20 7.11 3.51
CA VAL A 175 1.45 7.48 2.30
C VAL A 175 1.18 8.99 2.23
N GLY A 176 0.93 9.64 3.37
CA GLY A 176 0.55 11.06 3.40
C GLY A 176 -0.76 11.33 2.66
N ASP A 177 -0.82 12.43 1.91
CA ASP A 177 -1.97 12.79 1.06
C ASP A 177 -2.01 12.05 -0.28
N GLY A 178 -1.03 11.18 -0.56
CA GLY A 178 -0.91 10.43 -1.81
C GLY A 178 -0.58 11.28 -3.04
N LYS A 179 -0.25 12.57 -2.87
CA LYS A 179 0.01 13.50 -3.98
C LYS A 179 1.29 14.30 -3.81
N LYS A 180 1.52 14.88 -2.63
CA LYS A 180 2.67 15.76 -2.34
C LYS A 180 3.46 15.33 -1.10
N THR A 181 2.78 14.72 -0.14
CA THR A 181 3.33 14.34 1.16
C THR A 181 3.32 12.83 1.32
N GLY A 182 4.16 12.32 2.22
CA GLY A 182 4.34 10.89 2.43
C GLY A 182 5.62 10.36 1.78
N ILE A 183 6.22 9.38 2.46
CA ILE A 183 7.48 8.76 2.06
C ILE A 183 7.32 8.05 0.70
N THR A 184 6.28 7.21 0.56
CA THR A 184 6.06 6.46 -0.68
C THR A 184 5.64 7.37 -1.83
N THR A 185 4.89 8.43 -1.55
CA THR A 185 4.49 9.44 -2.53
C THR A 185 5.70 10.16 -3.13
N THR A 186 6.60 10.66 -2.28
CA THR A 186 7.80 11.40 -2.73
C THR A 186 8.80 10.49 -3.43
N ILE A 187 9.03 9.28 -2.92
CA ILE A 187 9.86 8.27 -3.58
C ILE A 187 9.26 7.87 -4.94
N GLY A 188 7.95 7.61 -4.99
CA GLY A 188 7.25 7.26 -6.22
C GLY A 188 7.39 8.33 -7.30
N SER A 189 7.18 9.60 -6.95
CA SER A 189 7.37 10.71 -7.88
C SER A 189 8.81 10.80 -8.42
N ASN A 190 9.81 10.55 -7.58
CA ASN A 190 11.22 10.59 -8.02
C ASN A 190 11.57 9.39 -8.89
N LEU A 191 11.10 8.19 -8.55
CA LEU A 191 11.25 6.99 -9.39
C LEU A 191 10.65 7.22 -10.78
N THR A 192 9.42 7.75 -10.86
CA THR A 192 8.81 8.11 -12.14
C THR A 192 9.64 9.12 -12.92
N SER A 193 10.17 10.14 -12.24
CA SER A 193 11.02 11.16 -12.89
C SER A 193 12.32 10.55 -13.43
N TRP A 194 13.01 9.72 -12.64
CA TRP A 194 14.28 9.12 -13.02
C TRP A 194 14.15 8.16 -14.20
N LEU A 195 13.05 7.40 -14.25
CA LEU A 195 12.77 6.39 -15.27
C LEU A 195 12.00 6.92 -16.49
N SER A 196 11.65 8.21 -16.51
CA SER A 196 10.95 8.81 -17.65
C SER A 196 11.86 8.90 -18.88
N THR A 197 11.27 9.08 -20.08
CA THR A 197 12.02 9.26 -21.34
C THR A 197 12.92 10.49 -21.34
N THR A 198 12.63 11.45 -20.46
CA THR A 198 13.40 12.68 -20.20
C THR A 198 14.16 12.63 -18.88
N GLY A 199 14.19 11.47 -18.22
CA GLY A 199 14.79 11.25 -16.92
C GLY A 199 16.31 11.09 -16.97
N ILE A 200 16.90 10.96 -15.79
CA ILE A 200 18.36 10.79 -15.64
C ILE A 200 18.83 9.37 -16.00
N ILE A 201 17.92 8.39 -15.95
CA ILE A 201 18.13 7.04 -16.50
C ILE A 201 17.13 6.90 -17.64
N LYS A 202 17.60 7.07 -18.87
CA LYS A 202 16.76 6.84 -20.04
C LYS A 202 16.52 5.34 -20.19
N ALA A 203 15.30 4.91 -19.87
CA ALA A 203 14.80 3.57 -20.17
C ALA A 203 14.46 3.43 -21.66
#